data_AF-A0A0B7BZZ2-F1
#
_entry.id   AF-A0A0B7BZZ2-F1
#
_cell.length_a   1.000
_cell.length_b   1.000
_cell.length_c   1.000
_cell.angle_alpha   90.00
_cell.angle_beta   90.00
_cell.angle_gamma   90.00
#
_symmetry.space_group_name_H-M   'P 1'
#
loop_
_entity.id
_entity.type
_entity.pdbx_description
1 polymer ?
#
loop_
_entity_poly.entity_id
_entity_poly.type
_entity_poly.pdbx_seq_one_letter_code
_entity_poly.pdbx_strand_id
1 'polypeptide(L)' 'AMYTAAAMHDYDHPGRTNAFLVATTAPQAVLYNDRSVLENHHAASAWSLLLNKRKNYFISGLEAAEFKRFRFLVIEAILA' A
#
# COMPACT_ATOMS: atom_id res chain seq x y z
N ALA A 1 1.57 -1.99 13.57
CA ALA A 1 0.80 -2.14 12.32
C ALA A 1 -0.09 -0.92 12.09
N MET A 2 -1.09 -0.65 12.94
CA MET A 2 -2.06 0.45 12.71
C MET A 2 -1.43 1.83 12.48
N TYR A 3 -0.48 2.27 13.30
CA TYR A 3 0.18 3.57 13.08
C TYR A 3 0.97 3.63 11.77
N THR A 4 1.60 2.52 11.38
CA THR A 4 2.30 2.40 10.09
C THR A 4 1.31 2.44 8.93
N ALA A 5 0.19 1.72 9.03
CA ALA A 5 -0.88 1.76 8.04
C ALA A 5 -1.44 3.18 7.87
N ALA A 6 -1.76 3.87 8.98
CA ALA A 6 -2.23 5.26 8.95
C ALA A 6 -1.23 6.20 8.24
N ALA A 7 0.08 6.02 8.46
CA ALA A 7 1.11 6.80 7.77
C ALA A 7 1.22 6.48 6.26
N MET A 8 0.77 5.29 5.82
CA MET A 8 0.89 4.81 4.44
C MET A 8 -0.42 4.86 3.65
N HIS A 9 -1.58 5.04 4.31
CA HIS A 9 -2.88 4.69 3.74
C HIS A 9 -3.26 5.47 2.48
N ASP A 10 -2.78 6.70 2.32
CA ASP A 10 -2.98 7.56 1.13
C ASP A 10 -1.66 7.85 0.38
N TYR A 11 -0.65 7.00 0.53
CA TYR A 11 0.66 7.20 -0.09
C TYR A 11 0.54 7.30 -1.62
N ASP A 12 1.03 8.39 -2.21
CA ASP A 12 0.97 8.65 -3.66
C ASP A 12 -0.46 8.79 -4.23
N HIS A 13 -1.39 9.34 -3.43
CA HIS A 13 -2.75 9.63 -3.88
C HIS A 13 -2.78 10.70 -4.99
N PRO A 14 -3.40 10.44 -6.17
CA PRO A 14 -3.35 11.32 -7.34
C PRO A 14 -4.33 12.51 -7.30
N GLY A 15 -4.89 12.81 -6.13
CA GLY A 15 -6.01 13.76 -5.97
C GLY A 15 -7.25 13.42 -6.82
N ARG A 16 -7.50 12.14 -7.11
CA ARG A 16 -8.65 11.61 -7.87
C ARG A 16 -9.22 10.39 -7.15
N THR A 17 -10.47 10.05 -7.41
CA THR A 17 -11.14 8.90 -6.79
C THR A 17 -10.98 7.62 -7.62
N ASN A 18 -11.21 6.45 -6.99
CA ASN A 18 -11.30 5.16 -7.70
C ASN A 18 -12.29 5.22 -8.88
N ALA A 19 -13.47 5.81 -8.69
CA ALA A 19 -14.48 5.95 -9.74
C ALA A 19 -13.96 6.74 -10.95
N PHE A 20 -13.19 7.81 -10.73
CA PHE A 20 -12.55 8.56 -11.81
C PHE A 20 -11.52 7.70 -12.57
N LEU A 21 -10.67 6.97 -11.83
CA LEU A 21 -9.63 6.12 -12.44
C LEU A 21 -10.24 5.00 -13.28
N VAL A 22 -11.28 4.34 -12.78
CA VAL A 22 -12.02 3.30 -13.52
C VAL A 22 -12.72 3.88 -14.75
N ALA A 23 -13.44 4.99 -14.61
CA ALA A 23 -14.17 5.62 -15.72
C ALA A 23 -13.26 6.12 -16.86
N THR A 24 -12.00 6.41 -16.54
CA THR A 24 -11.00 6.91 -17.50
C THR A 24 -10.05 5.83 -18.00
N THR A 25 -10.26 4.57 -17.60
CA THR A 25 -9.36 3.43 -17.90
C THR A 25 -7.90 3.77 -17.56
N ALA A 26 -7.69 4.43 -16.42
CA ALA A 26 -6.36 4.82 -15.98
C ALA A 26 -5.47 3.56 -15.81
N PRO A 27 -4.15 3.64 -16.06
CA PRO A 27 -3.27 2.48 -15.96
C PRO A 27 -3.34 1.73 -14.63
N GLN A 28 -3.53 2.45 -13.52
CA GLN A 28 -3.71 1.85 -12.19
C GLN A 28 -5.03 1.06 -12.08
N ALA A 29 -6.12 1.56 -12.68
CA ALA A 29 -7.40 0.86 -12.69
C ALA A 29 -7.30 -0.47 -13.46
N VAL A 30 -6.61 -0.45 -14.61
CA VAL A 30 -6.31 -1.67 -15.38
C VAL A 30 -5.42 -2.63 -14.56
N LEU A 31 -4.37 -2.12 -13.91
CA LEU A 31 -3.44 -2.93 -13.12
C LEU A 31 -4.14 -3.65 -11.95
N TYR A 32 -5.06 -2.96 -11.27
CA TYR A 32 -5.79 -3.49 -10.12
C TYR A 32 -7.18 -4.02 -10.47
N ASN A 33 -7.48 -4.18 -11.77
CA ASN A 33 -8.73 -4.74 -12.28
C ASN A 33 -9.98 -4.08 -11.64
N ASP A 34 -9.97 -2.75 -11.54
CA ASP A 34 -11.03 -1.91 -10.99
C ASP A 34 -11.40 -2.18 -9.51
N ARG A 35 -10.59 -2.94 -8.76
CA ARG A 35 -10.84 -3.31 -7.36
C ARG A 35 -9.93 -2.55 -6.43
N SER A 36 -10.53 -1.72 -5.56
CA SER A 36 -9.81 -0.95 -4.52
C SER A 36 -8.50 -0.36 -5.07
N VAL A 37 -8.61 0.37 -6.19
CA VAL A 37 -7.49 0.70 -7.07
C VAL A 37 -6.42 1.50 -6.31
N LEU A 38 -6.87 2.55 -5.62
CA LEU A 38 -6.02 3.41 -4.81
C LEU A 38 -5.50 2.69 -3.58
N GLU A 39 -6.34 1.97 -2.85
CA GLU A 39 -5.95 1.29 -1.61
C GLU A 39 -4.87 0.22 -1.88
N ASN A 40 -5.00 -0.53 -2.98
CA ASN A 40 -3.95 -1.44 -3.44
C ASN A 40 -2.67 -0.70 -3.85
N HIS A 41 -2.79 0.45 -4.53
CA HIS A 41 -1.64 1.28 -4.91
C HIS A 41 -0.88 1.81 -3.69
N HIS A 42 -1.58 2.35 -2.70
CA HIS A 42 -1.02 2.88 -1.46
C HIS A 42 -0.21 1.80 -0.73
N ALA A 43 -0.82 0.63 -0.51
CA ALA A 43 -0.16 -0.50 0.13
C ALA A 43 1.05 -0.98 -0.69
N ALA A 44 0.88 -1.26 -1.99
CA ALA A 44 1.96 -1.81 -2.82
C ALA A 44 3.15 -0.85 -2.94
N SER A 45 2.89 0.44 -3.19
CA SER A 45 3.92 1.44 -3.43
C SER A 45 4.68 1.80 -2.15
N ALA A 46 3.99 1.90 -1.00
CA ALA A 46 4.64 2.12 0.28
C ALA A 46 5.55 0.94 0.68
N TRP A 47 5.09 -0.30 0.47
CA TRP A 47 5.91 -1.49 0.69
C TRP A 47 7.12 -1.57 -0.23
N SER A 48 6.94 -1.25 -1.52
CA SER A 48 8.04 -1.17 -2.49
C SER A 48 9.10 -0.15 -2.04
N LEU A 49 8.67 1.03 -1.59
CA LEU A 49 9.57 2.07 -1.07
C LEU A 49 10.35 1.61 0.17
N LEU A 50 9.67 0.92 1.11
CA LEU A 50 10.26 0.43 2.35
C LEU A 50 11.33 -0.64 2.09
N LEU A 51 11.06 -1.57 1.17
CA LEU A 51 11.93 -2.71 0.88
C LEU A 51 13.10 -2.36 -0.05
N ASN A 52 12.91 -1.45 -1.01
CA ASN A 52 13.93 -1.14 -2.02
C ASN A 52 15.04 -0.20 -1.52
N LYS A 53 14.83 0.53 -0.42
CA LYS A 53 15.82 1.47 0.13
C LYS A 53 16.30 0.97 1.48
N ARG A 54 17.55 0.46 1.56
CA ARG A 54 18.15 0.00 2.83
C ARG A 54 18.01 1.01 3.98
N LYS A 55 18.17 2.31 3.68
CA LYS A 55 18.01 3.40 4.67
C LYS A 55 16.59 3.55 5.24
N ASN A 56 15.57 3.05 4.53
CA ASN A 56 14.18 3.11 4.95
C ASN A 56 13.76 1.87 5.74
N TYR A 57 14.53 0.78 5.68
CA TYR A 57 14.13 -0.54 6.22
C TYR A 57 14.24 -0.61 7.76
N PHE A 58 13.38 0.15 8.44
CA PHE A 58 13.36 0.29 9.91
C PHE A 58 12.85 -0.96 10.65
N ILE A 59 12.27 -1.93 9.93
CA ILE A 59 11.75 -3.19 10.49
C ILE A 59 12.74 -4.36 10.35
N SER A 60 14.03 -4.07 10.18
CA SER A 60 15.08 -5.07 9.95
C SER A 60 15.28 -6.05 11.11
N GLY A 61 14.84 -5.69 12.32
CA GLY A 61 14.94 -6.55 13.51
C GLY A 61 13.81 -7.55 13.69
N LEU A 62 12.78 -7.54 12.84
CA LEU A 62 11.66 -8.49 12.95
C LEU A 62 12.07 -9.88 12.48
N GLU A 63 11.66 -10.91 13.23
CA GLU A 63 11.74 -12.28 12.74
C GLU A 63 10.79 -12.51 11.57
N ALA A 64 11.03 -13.57 10.78
CA ALA A 64 10.24 -13.85 9.58
C ALA A 64 8.73 -13.99 9.86
N ALA A 65 8.36 -14.61 10.99
CA ALA A 65 6.96 -14.76 11.39
C ALA A 65 6.33 -13.40 11.78
N GLU A 66 7.07 -12.57 12.51
CA GLU A 66 6.62 -11.23 12.91
C GLU A 66 6.50 -10.30 11.71
N PHE A 67 7.46 -10.32 10.79
CA PHE A 67 7.40 -9.59 9.54
C PHE A 67 6.16 -9.96 8.72
N LYS A 68 5.90 -11.26 8.55
CA LYS A 68 4.73 -11.73 7.80
C LYS A 68 3.43 -11.26 8.44
N ARG A 69 3.32 -11.35 9.77
CA ARG A 69 2.16 -10.86 10.53
C ARG A 69 2.02 -9.34 10.44
N PHE A 70 3.11 -8.60 10.60
CA PHE A 70 3.12 -7.14 10.54
C PHE A 70 2.69 -6.66 9.14
N ARG A 71 3.24 -7.26 8.08
CA ARG A 71 2.86 -6.97 6.70
C ARG A 71 1.38 -7.22 6.46
N PHE A 72 0.88 -8.39 6.88
CA PHE A 72 -0.54 -8.73 6.78
C PHE A 72 -1.42 -7.66 7.45
N LEU A 73 -1.16 -7.34 8.72
CA LEU A 73 -1.96 -6.36 9.47
C LEU A 73 -1.92 -4.95 8.87
N VAL A 74 -0.79 -4.53 8.30
CA VAL A 74 -0.69 -3.21 7.63
C VAL A 74 -1.49 -3.19 6.33
N ILE A 75 -1.44 -4.26 5.53
CA ILE A 75 -2.20 -4.37 4.28
C ILE A 75 -3.70 -4.37 4.57
N GLU A 76 -4.16 -5.21 5.50
CA GLU A 76 -5.57 -5.27 5.91
C GLU A 76 -6.07 -3.90 6.39
N ALA A 77 -5.26 -3.16 7.15
CA ALA A 77 -5.66 -1.85 7.65
C ALA A 77 -5.71 -0.75 6.56
N ILE A 78 -4.97 -0.89 5.45
CA ILE A 78 -5.03 0.05 4.32
C ILE A 78 -6.22 -0.28 3.39
N LEU A 79 -6.57 -1.56 3.26
CA LEU A 79 -7.66 -2.05 2.41
C LEU A 79 -9.02 -2.13 3.12
N ALA A 80 -9.08 -1.81 4.41
CA ALA A 80 -10.28 -1.88 5.25
C ALA A 80 -11.39 -0.91 4.84
#